data_AF-A0A109BDS2-F1
#
_entry.id   AF-A0A109BDS2-F1
#
_cell.length_a   1.000
_cell.length_b   1.000
_cell.length_c   1.000
_cell.angle_alpha   90.00
_cell.angle_beta   90.00
_cell.angle_gamma   90.00
#
_symmetry.space_group_name_H-M   'P 1'
#
loop_
_entity.id
_entity.type
_entity.pdbx_description
1 polymer ?
#
loop_
_entity_poly.entity_id
_entity_poly.type
_entity_poly.pdbx_seq_one_letter_code
_entity_poly.pdbx_strand_id
1 'polypeptide(L)'
;MARSGCGLLASVFVALAVGGCAYSGGKTIDAHFSRYKARLPEGNRVFVCSAYGCRTQTPFRFEPADIEEVRTVMAKGAASPAAEREAARKAIAMMGARADKAVGTDKDRPGDDMLGNGDPGQMDCVDVATNLTSYMMVMERHKLFKHHTIGPMFIKEDLRRGFDGWTHYAGTMIENGSGQKFAVDGWLLASGKPPEIVEVERWYIDNDDLLFGAKATTSSLKPQPADSNKQGDPIVTGSIDKKATKAKEAGSKTAEAGNAKTKTNASTTPTAAAKAAAATSSQ
;
A
#
# COMPACT_ATOMS: atom_id res chain seq x y z
N MET A 1 -9.74 -37.00 -83.85
CA MET A 1 -10.35 -35.65 -83.80
C MET A 1 -9.73 -34.90 -82.63
N ALA A 2 -9.34 -33.66 -82.86
CA ALA A 2 -8.49 -32.86 -81.99
C ALA A 2 -9.29 -31.84 -81.15
N ARG A 3 -8.74 -31.44 -79.99
CA ARG A 3 -8.41 -30.05 -79.56
C ARG A 3 -8.71 -29.72 -78.08
N SER A 4 -7.80 -28.88 -77.54
CA SER A 4 -7.95 -27.94 -76.41
C SER A 4 -7.94 -28.57 -74.99
N GLY A 5 -7.13 -28.15 -74.02
CA GLY A 5 -6.45 -26.87 -73.77
C GLY A 5 -7.26 -26.00 -72.79
N CYS A 6 -7.02 -26.15 -71.47
CA CYS A 6 -7.37 -25.24 -70.36
C CYS A 6 -6.87 -25.93 -69.07
N GLY A 7 -5.85 -25.50 -68.33
CA GLY A 7 -5.77 -24.22 -67.63
C GLY A 7 -6.41 -24.37 -66.24
N LEU A 8 -5.64 -24.70 -65.20
CA LEU A 8 -6.04 -24.38 -63.82
C LEU A 8 -4.80 -24.12 -62.95
N LEU A 9 -4.77 -22.92 -62.41
CA LEU A 9 -3.74 -22.33 -61.55
C LEU A 9 -3.56 -23.16 -60.27
N ALA A 10 -2.34 -23.63 -60.01
CA ALA A 10 -1.96 -24.11 -58.69
C ALA A 10 -1.48 -22.92 -57.84
N SER A 11 -2.43 -22.25 -57.19
CA SER A 11 -2.17 -21.22 -56.20
C SER A 11 -1.47 -21.83 -54.98
N VAL A 12 -0.17 -21.58 -54.84
CA VAL A 12 0.61 -21.94 -53.65
C VAL A 12 0.24 -20.97 -52.53
N PHE A 13 -0.72 -21.34 -51.69
CA PHE A 13 -0.95 -20.67 -50.41
C PHE A 13 0.15 -21.06 -49.42
N VAL A 14 1.21 -20.25 -49.34
CA VAL A 14 2.17 -20.33 -48.23
C VAL A 14 1.48 -19.74 -47.00
N ALA A 15 0.93 -20.60 -46.16
CA ALA A 15 0.46 -20.23 -44.83
C ALA A 15 1.67 -19.90 -43.94
N LEU A 16 2.08 -18.63 -43.92
CA LEU A 16 2.97 -18.08 -42.91
C LEU A 16 2.22 -18.07 -41.57
N ALA A 17 2.33 -19.17 -40.83
CA ALA A 17 1.97 -19.22 -39.41
C ALA A 17 2.98 -18.36 -38.63
N VAL A 18 2.73 -17.05 -38.58
CA VAL A 18 3.42 -16.17 -37.64
C VAL A 18 2.90 -16.52 -36.26
N GLY A 19 3.62 -17.39 -35.55
CA GLY A 19 3.44 -17.60 -34.12
C GLY A 19 3.74 -16.30 -33.41
N GLY A 20 2.69 -15.51 -33.15
CA GLY A 20 2.78 -14.33 -32.30
C GLY A 20 3.20 -14.80 -30.91
N CYS A 21 4.46 -14.57 -30.54
CA CYS A 21 4.85 -14.60 -29.15
C CYS A 21 4.06 -13.48 -28.47
N ALA A 22 3.01 -13.84 -27.73
CA ALA A 22 2.37 -12.94 -26.80
C ALA A 22 3.40 -12.64 -25.70
N TYR A 23 4.19 -11.58 -25.89
CA TYR A 23 5.09 -11.07 -24.88
C TYR A 23 4.25 -10.43 -23.78
N SER A 24 3.96 -11.18 -22.73
CA SER A 24 3.42 -10.62 -21.49
C SER A 24 4.53 -9.80 -20.85
N GLY A 25 4.65 -8.53 -21.25
CA GLY A 25 5.58 -7.56 -20.68
C GLY A 25 5.20 -7.16 -19.26
N GLY A 26 5.13 -8.12 -18.34
CA GLY A 26 5.11 -7.87 -16.91
C GLY A 26 6.56 -7.67 -16.47
N LYS A 27 6.96 -6.43 -16.18
CA LYS A 27 8.22 -6.17 -15.47
C LYS A 27 8.22 -7.06 -14.22
N THR A 28 9.29 -7.80 -13.92
CA THR A 28 9.33 -8.65 -12.72
C THR A 28 9.63 -7.80 -11.48
N ILE A 29 9.43 -8.34 -10.27
CA ILE A 29 9.93 -7.70 -9.04
C ILE A 29 11.44 -7.39 -9.19
N ASP A 30 12.20 -8.32 -9.75
CA ASP A 30 13.65 -8.19 -9.96
C ASP A 30 14.05 -6.99 -10.82
N ALA A 31 13.17 -6.51 -11.71
CA ALA A 31 13.48 -5.37 -12.57
C ALA A 31 13.71 -4.08 -11.75
N HIS A 32 12.92 -3.86 -10.71
CA HIS A 32 13.08 -2.71 -9.80
C HIS A 32 14.35 -2.84 -8.96
N PHE A 33 14.55 -4.00 -8.34
CA PHE A 33 15.73 -4.26 -7.53
C PHE A 33 17.01 -4.11 -8.35
N SER A 34 17.01 -4.61 -9.59
CA SER A 34 18.13 -4.45 -10.52
C SER A 34 18.37 -3.00 -10.91
N ARG A 35 17.30 -2.23 -11.19
CA ARG A 35 17.39 -0.81 -11.56
C ARG A 35 18.09 0.04 -10.49
N TYR A 36 17.78 -0.22 -9.22
CA TYR A 36 18.33 0.52 -8.08
C TYR A 36 19.51 -0.18 -7.42
N LYS A 37 20.02 -1.27 -8.00
CA LYS A 37 21.08 -2.10 -7.42
C LYS A 37 20.75 -2.55 -5.97
N ALA A 38 19.47 -2.67 -5.67
CA ALA A 38 18.96 -3.12 -4.38
C ALA A 38 19.08 -4.64 -4.29
N ARG A 39 19.42 -5.13 -3.10
CA ARG A 39 19.52 -6.56 -2.82
C ARG A 39 18.16 -7.14 -2.47
N LEU A 40 17.83 -8.27 -3.10
CA LEU A 40 16.63 -9.03 -2.75
C LEU A 40 16.77 -9.65 -1.35
N PRO A 41 15.66 -9.88 -0.64
CA PRO A 41 15.67 -10.58 0.63
C PRO A 41 16.24 -12.01 0.56
N GLU A 42 17.09 -12.34 1.54
CA GLU A 42 17.73 -13.65 1.70
C GLU A 42 17.11 -14.39 2.91
N GLY A 43 16.07 -15.18 2.66
CA GLY A 43 15.31 -15.81 3.76
C GLY A 43 14.55 -14.75 4.57
N ASN A 44 14.88 -14.62 5.85
CA ASN A 44 14.36 -13.58 6.75
C ASN A 44 15.27 -12.33 6.81
N ARG A 45 16.37 -12.31 6.05
CA ARG A 45 17.27 -11.15 5.98
C ARG A 45 16.81 -10.22 4.87
N VAL A 46 16.58 -8.97 5.21
CA VAL A 46 16.29 -7.87 4.27
C VAL A 46 17.47 -6.89 4.26
N PHE A 47 17.52 -6.06 3.24
CA PHE A 47 18.51 -4.97 3.12
C PHE A 47 17.71 -3.67 3.07
N VAL A 48 17.60 -3.01 4.22
CA VAL A 48 16.78 -1.80 4.35
C VAL A 48 17.46 -0.69 3.56
N CYS A 49 16.78 -0.24 2.51
CA CYS A 49 17.17 0.87 1.66
C CYS A 49 16.97 2.19 2.40
N SER A 50 17.94 3.09 2.29
CA SER A 50 17.83 4.48 2.71
C SER A 50 18.79 5.36 1.91
N ALA A 51 18.84 6.64 2.27
CA ALA A 51 19.66 7.66 1.62
C ALA A 51 19.29 7.92 0.15
N TYR A 52 18.02 7.74 -0.22
CA TYR A 52 17.42 8.02 -1.53
C TYR A 52 17.99 7.17 -2.66
N GLY A 53 17.10 6.51 -3.40
CA GLY A 53 17.45 5.63 -4.51
C GLY A 53 18.18 4.35 -4.08
N CYS A 54 17.93 3.87 -2.86
CA CYS A 54 18.54 2.69 -2.24
C CYS A 54 20.08 2.71 -2.23
N ARG A 55 20.66 3.88 -2.00
CA ARG A 55 22.12 4.05 -1.94
C ARG A 55 22.74 3.39 -0.72
N THR A 56 22.07 3.47 0.42
CA THR A 56 22.45 2.75 1.64
C THR A 56 21.58 1.52 1.76
N GLN A 57 22.20 0.38 2.06
CA GLN A 57 21.53 -0.91 2.21
C GLN A 57 22.00 -1.58 3.50
N THR A 58 21.26 -1.35 4.58
CA THR A 58 21.63 -1.86 5.91
C THR A 58 20.95 -3.21 6.14
N PRO A 59 21.70 -4.31 6.37
CA PRO A 59 21.09 -5.61 6.57
C PRO A 59 20.34 -5.67 7.91
N PHE A 60 19.13 -6.18 7.86
CA PHE A 60 18.32 -6.50 9.03
C PHE A 60 17.76 -7.92 8.90
N ARG A 61 17.68 -8.67 10.01
CA ARG A 61 17.10 -10.02 10.00
C ARG A 61 15.93 -10.07 10.95
N PHE A 62 14.78 -10.51 10.44
CA PHE A 62 13.63 -10.85 11.26
C PHE A 62 13.89 -12.16 12.01
N GLU A 63 13.84 -12.09 13.33
CA GLU A 63 13.95 -13.25 14.19
C GLU A 63 12.68 -14.12 14.10
N PRO A 64 12.76 -15.41 14.46
CA PRO A 64 11.59 -16.28 14.45
C PRO A 64 10.40 -15.73 15.25
N ALA A 65 10.68 -15.04 16.37
CA ALA A 65 9.65 -14.39 17.18
C ALA A 65 8.95 -13.24 16.44
N ASP A 66 9.67 -12.46 15.63
CA ASP A 66 9.07 -11.40 14.81
C ASP A 66 8.10 -12.01 13.78
N ILE A 67 8.51 -13.11 13.14
CA ILE A 67 7.67 -13.80 12.15
C ILE A 67 6.40 -14.38 12.78
N GLU A 68 6.48 -14.91 13.99
CA GLU A 68 5.30 -15.46 14.67
C GLU A 68 4.32 -14.38 15.10
N GLU A 69 4.82 -13.21 15.50
CA GLU A 69 3.98 -12.05 15.76
C GLU A 69 3.25 -11.59 14.49
N VAL A 70 3.97 -11.50 13.38
CA VAL A 70 3.39 -11.18 12.06
C VAL A 70 2.35 -12.22 11.64
N ARG A 71 2.62 -13.51 11.85
CA ARG A 71 1.68 -14.61 11.59
C ARG A 71 0.38 -14.42 12.39
N THR A 72 0.50 -14.07 13.66
CA THR A 72 -0.65 -13.82 14.54
C THR A 72 -1.51 -12.65 14.05
N VAL A 73 -0.89 -11.60 13.52
CA VAL A 73 -1.60 -10.47 12.92
C VAL A 73 -2.30 -10.90 11.63
N MET A 74 -1.59 -11.58 10.72
CA MET A 74 -2.13 -12.03 9.43
C MET A 74 -3.29 -13.03 9.59
N ALA A 75 -3.24 -13.90 10.60
CA ALA A 75 -4.31 -14.86 10.89
C ALA A 75 -5.67 -14.19 11.14
N LYS A 76 -5.69 -12.97 11.70
CA LYS A 76 -6.93 -12.20 11.94
C LYS A 76 -7.62 -11.74 10.65
N GLY A 77 -6.87 -11.63 9.55
CA GLY A 77 -7.36 -11.20 8.24
C GLY A 77 -7.72 -12.36 7.29
N ALA A 78 -7.51 -13.60 7.70
CA ALA A 78 -7.59 -14.76 6.79
C ALA A 78 -8.98 -15.03 6.19
N ALA A 79 -10.04 -14.42 6.71
CA ALA A 79 -11.43 -14.70 6.34
C ALA A 79 -11.83 -14.16 4.95
N SER A 80 -11.17 -13.11 4.44
CA SER A 80 -11.49 -12.54 3.14
C SER A 80 -10.31 -11.74 2.56
N PRO A 81 -10.28 -11.47 1.24
CA PRO A 81 -9.25 -10.62 0.64
C PRO A 81 -9.18 -9.24 1.29
N ALA A 82 -10.32 -8.59 1.52
CA ALA A 82 -10.35 -7.27 2.17
C ALA A 82 -9.79 -7.31 3.60
N ALA A 83 -10.15 -8.33 4.40
CA ALA A 83 -9.61 -8.48 5.75
C ALA A 83 -8.12 -8.81 5.75
N GLU A 84 -7.63 -9.54 4.75
CA GLU A 84 -6.21 -9.85 4.60
C GLU A 84 -5.39 -8.58 4.29
N ARG A 85 -5.90 -7.68 3.45
CA ARG A 85 -5.26 -6.37 3.21
C ARG A 85 -5.14 -5.55 4.50
N GLU A 86 -6.20 -5.49 5.31
CA GLU A 86 -6.15 -4.79 6.60
C GLU A 86 -5.16 -5.41 7.60
N ALA A 87 -5.02 -6.74 7.59
CA ALA A 87 -4.01 -7.41 8.39
C ALA A 87 -2.60 -7.16 7.84
N ALA A 88 -2.43 -7.16 6.52
CA ALA A 88 -1.17 -6.87 5.84
C ALA A 88 -0.67 -5.45 6.18
N ARG A 89 -1.55 -4.44 6.18
CA ARG A 89 -1.21 -3.07 6.62
C ARG A 89 -0.54 -3.07 7.99
N LYS A 90 -1.11 -3.77 8.97
CA LYS A 90 -0.60 -3.82 10.34
C LYS A 90 0.69 -4.63 10.44
N ALA A 91 0.75 -5.77 9.77
CA ALA A 91 1.92 -6.63 9.71
C ALA A 91 3.13 -5.90 9.12
N ILE A 92 2.95 -5.23 7.98
CA ILE A 92 4.00 -4.48 7.31
C ILE A 92 4.46 -3.30 8.17
N ALA A 93 3.54 -2.59 8.84
CA ALA A 93 3.87 -1.52 9.79
C ALA A 93 4.79 -2.02 10.92
N MET A 94 4.46 -3.18 11.49
CA MET A 94 5.25 -3.78 12.57
C MET A 94 6.63 -4.21 12.09
N MET A 95 6.72 -4.82 10.91
CA MET A 95 8.00 -5.20 10.30
C MET A 95 8.87 -3.97 10.03
N GLY A 96 8.27 -2.92 9.45
CA GLY A 96 8.93 -1.63 9.20
C GLY A 96 9.43 -0.99 10.48
N ALA A 97 8.58 -0.81 11.49
CA ALA A 97 8.97 -0.19 12.77
C ALA A 97 10.15 -0.90 13.45
N ARG A 98 10.22 -2.24 13.37
CA ARG A 98 11.34 -3.03 13.91
C ARG A 98 12.61 -2.80 13.10
N ALA A 99 12.52 -2.91 11.77
CA ALA A 99 13.65 -2.72 10.88
C ALA A 99 14.20 -1.29 10.96
N ASP A 100 13.33 -0.29 10.87
CA ASP A 100 13.70 1.12 10.85
C ASP A 100 14.40 1.55 12.14
N LYS A 101 13.88 1.11 13.30
CA LYS A 101 14.54 1.33 14.60
C LYS A 101 15.91 0.67 14.68
N ALA A 102 16.07 -0.52 14.10
CA ALA A 102 17.33 -1.24 14.13
C ALA A 102 18.40 -0.61 13.22
N VAL A 103 17.99 -0.03 12.10
CA VAL A 103 18.92 0.55 11.10
C VAL A 103 19.06 2.07 11.19
N GLY A 104 18.30 2.74 12.07
CA GLY A 104 18.39 4.18 12.33
C GLY A 104 17.57 5.06 11.39
N THR A 105 16.54 4.50 10.75
CA THR A 105 15.60 5.23 9.87
C THR A 105 14.24 5.50 10.54
N ASP A 106 14.11 5.27 11.85
CA ASP A 106 12.86 5.48 12.62
C ASP A 106 12.42 6.96 12.71
N LYS A 107 13.30 7.88 12.30
CA LYS A 107 13.06 9.33 12.23
C LYS A 107 12.95 9.84 10.80
N ASP A 108 12.71 8.93 9.86
CA ASP A 108 12.40 9.28 8.48
C ASP A 108 11.24 10.29 8.42
N ARG A 109 11.42 11.33 7.60
CA ARG A 109 10.42 12.39 7.43
C ARG A 109 9.48 11.98 6.30
N PRO A 110 8.16 12.16 6.45
CA PRO A 110 7.21 11.83 5.40
C PRO A 110 7.47 12.62 4.11
N GLY A 111 7.38 11.93 2.97
CA GLY A 111 7.60 12.52 1.66
C GLY A 111 9.07 12.76 1.33
N ASP A 112 9.33 13.28 0.13
CA ASP A 112 10.69 13.63 -0.27
C ASP A 112 11.09 14.95 0.40
N ASP A 113 11.99 14.87 1.36
CA ASP A 113 12.72 16.02 1.86
C ASP A 113 13.83 16.41 0.88
N MET A 114 13.84 17.66 0.40
CA MET A 114 14.89 18.21 -0.45
C MET A 114 16.29 18.10 0.19
N LEU A 115 16.38 18.06 1.52
CA LEU A 115 17.62 17.91 2.28
C LEU A 115 17.92 16.46 2.68
N GLY A 116 17.00 15.52 2.45
CA GLY A 116 17.16 14.11 2.80
C GLY A 116 18.07 13.33 1.85
N ASN A 117 18.40 13.90 0.69
CA ASN A 117 19.21 13.26 -0.33
C ASN A 117 20.63 12.93 0.18
N GLY A 118 20.84 11.67 0.54
CA GLY A 118 22.13 11.14 0.99
C GLY A 118 22.21 10.97 2.50
N ASP A 119 21.19 11.40 3.24
CA ASP A 119 21.07 11.16 4.68
C ASP A 119 20.69 9.68 4.92
N PRO A 120 21.53 8.89 5.60
CA PRO A 120 21.25 7.49 5.87
C PRO A 120 20.02 7.25 6.74
N GLY A 121 19.52 8.28 7.44
CA GLY A 121 18.30 8.21 8.24
C GLY A 121 17.02 8.62 7.51
N GLN A 122 17.09 8.94 6.21
CA GLN A 122 15.93 9.37 5.41
C GLN A 122 15.68 8.42 4.22
N MET A 123 14.44 8.35 3.77
CA MET A 123 13.97 7.49 2.70
C MET A 123 13.18 8.28 1.66
N ASP A 124 13.40 7.99 0.37
CA ASP A 124 12.53 8.48 -0.71
C ASP A 124 11.47 7.44 -1.09
N CYS A 125 10.67 7.73 -2.11
CA CYS A 125 9.67 6.79 -2.60
C CYS A 125 10.27 5.45 -3.05
N VAL A 126 11.49 5.44 -3.59
CA VAL A 126 12.19 4.24 -4.03
C VAL A 126 12.57 3.38 -2.83
N ASP A 127 13.17 4.00 -1.81
CA ASP A 127 13.57 3.33 -0.57
C ASP A 127 12.37 2.68 0.11
N VAL A 128 11.31 3.45 0.33
CA VAL A 128 10.08 2.98 0.98
C VAL A 128 9.47 1.83 0.20
N ALA A 129 9.27 1.98 -1.10
CA ALA A 129 8.63 0.95 -1.91
C ALA A 129 9.48 -0.34 -1.99
N THR A 130 10.81 -0.22 -1.99
CA THR A 130 11.73 -1.38 -1.94
C THR A 130 11.66 -2.10 -0.58
N ASN A 131 11.61 -1.34 0.52
CA ASN A 131 11.53 -1.88 1.87
C ASN A 131 10.21 -2.62 2.11
N LEU A 132 9.08 -1.99 1.77
CA LEU A 132 7.75 -2.61 1.91
C LEU A 132 7.64 -3.90 1.07
N THR A 133 8.15 -3.88 -0.16
CA THR A 133 8.20 -5.07 -1.01
C THR A 133 9.05 -6.17 -0.40
N SER A 134 10.22 -5.82 0.16
CA SER A 134 11.09 -6.77 0.86
C SER A 134 10.39 -7.43 2.05
N TYR A 135 9.63 -6.67 2.84
CA TYR A 135 8.85 -7.22 3.96
C TYR A 135 7.75 -8.16 3.47
N MET A 136 7.01 -7.77 2.44
CA MET A 136 5.98 -8.62 1.83
C MET A 136 6.55 -9.91 1.23
N MET A 137 7.75 -9.88 0.63
CA MET A 137 8.42 -11.10 0.13
C MET A 137 8.80 -12.05 1.28
N VAL A 138 9.23 -11.52 2.44
CA VAL A 138 9.45 -12.34 3.64
C VAL A 138 8.13 -12.97 4.10
N MET A 139 7.04 -12.20 4.14
CA MET A 139 5.70 -12.72 4.50
C MET A 139 5.22 -13.80 3.53
N GLU A 140 5.42 -13.63 2.22
CA GLU A 140 5.05 -14.59 1.19
C GLU A 140 5.85 -15.90 1.33
N ARG A 141 7.16 -15.82 1.61
CA ARG A 141 8.00 -16.99 1.91
C ARG A 141 7.46 -17.82 3.09
N HIS A 142 6.90 -17.14 4.09
CA HIS A 142 6.26 -17.78 5.25
C HIS A 142 4.81 -18.20 5.03
N LYS A 143 4.30 -18.08 3.79
CA LYS A 143 2.94 -18.43 3.37
C LYS A 143 1.87 -17.70 4.19
N LEU A 144 2.12 -16.41 4.46
CA LEU A 144 1.24 -15.60 5.29
C LEU A 144 0.07 -14.97 4.52
N PHE A 145 0.15 -14.92 3.20
CA PHE A 145 -0.96 -14.53 2.33
C PHE A 145 -1.73 -15.76 1.85
N LYS A 146 -3.05 -15.71 1.97
CA LYS A 146 -4.00 -16.70 1.44
C LYS A 146 -4.70 -16.19 0.19
N HIS A 147 -5.05 -14.91 0.18
CA HIS A 147 -5.88 -14.29 -0.86
C HIS A 147 -5.07 -13.46 -1.86
N HIS A 148 -3.83 -13.12 -1.54
CA HIS A 148 -2.97 -12.32 -2.41
C HIS A 148 -1.62 -12.99 -2.70
N THR A 149 -0.98 -12.52 -3.76
CA THR A 149 0.42 -12.75 -4.13
C THR A 149 1.13 -11.42 -4.31
N ILE A 150 2.46 -11.40 -4.18
CA ILE A 150 3.22 -10.16 -4.36
C ILE A 150 3.55 -9.98 -5.84
N GLY A 151 3.25 -8.78 -6.34
CA GLY A 151 3.41 -8.42 -7.73
C GLY A 151 4.64 -7.55 -7.99
N PRO A 152 4.93 -7.30 -9.28
CA PRO A 152 5.89 -6.28 -9.68
C PRO A 152 5.60 -4.91 -9.10
N MET A 153 6.63 -4.08 -8.96
CA MET A 153 6.45 -2.69 -8.53
C MET A 153 5.45 -1.97 -9.41
N PHE A 154 4.51 -1.27 -8.76
CA PHE A 154 3.64 -0.35 -9.45
C PHE A 154 4.35 1.00 -9.58
N ILE A 155 4.34 1.54 -10.79
CA ILE A 155 5.01 2.80 -11.12
C ILE A 155 3.94 3.72 -11.68
N LYS A 156 3.81 4.91 -11.08
CA LYS A 156 2.98 5.96 -11.62
C LYS A 156 3.86 7.07 -12.16
N GLU A 157 3.71 7.33 -13.45
CA GLU A 157 4.31 8.46 -14.15
C GLU A 157 3.19 9.48 -14.38
N ASP A 158 3.32 10.70 -13.86
CA ASP A 158 2.42 11.78 -14.24
C ASP A 158 2.89 12.44 -15.54
N LEU A 159 2.55 11.80 -16.66
CA LEU A 159 2.87 12.32 -18.01
C LEU A 159 2.25 13.69 -18.29
N ARG A 160 1.23 14.13 -17.53
CA ARG A 160 0.62 15.47 -17.69
C ARG A 160 1.50 16.57 -17.12
N ARG A 161 2.42 16.25 -16.21
CA ARG A 161 3.43 17.17 -15.66
C ARG A 161 4.72 17.20 -16.48
N GLY A 162 4.77 16.57 -17.65
CA GLY A 162 5.94 16.59 -18.53
C GLY A 162 7.19 16.03 -17.84
N PHE A 163 8.34 16.72 -17.99
CA PHE A 163 9.60 16.35 -17.34
C PHE A 163 9.59 16.52 -15.81
N ASP A 164 8.58 17.19 -15.25
CA ASP A 164 8.39 17.40 -13.80
C ASP A 164 7.46 16.35 -13.17
N GLY A 165 6.96 15.39 -13.97
CA GLY A 165 6.21 14.24 -13.49
C GLY A 165 7.11 13.32 -12.69
N TRP A 166 7.17 13.52 -11.38
CA TRP A 166 7.93 12.66 -10.48
C TRP A 166 7.42 11.22 -10.60
N THR A 167 8.34 10.32 -10.97
CA THR A 167 8.05 8.89 -11.04
C THR A 167 7.95 8.36 -9.61
N HIS A 168 6.77 7.84 -9.25
CA HIS A 168 6.58 7.28 -7.92
C HIS A 168 6.40 5.78 -7.95
N TYR A 169 6.92 5.12 -6.91
CA TYR A 169 7.00 3.67 -6.79
C TYR A 169 6.15 3.19 -5.61
N ALA A 170 5.45 2.08 -5.79
CA ALA A 170 4.81 1.34 -4.70
C ALA A 170 5.03 -0.16 -4.87
N GLY A 171 5.03 -0.86 -3.74
CA GLY A 171 4.88 -2.31 -3.75
C GLY A 171 3.51 -2.69 -4.29
N THR A 172 3.34 -3.95 -4.72
CA THR A 172 2.05 -4.40 -5.26
C THR A 172 1.61 -5.71 -4.61
N MET A 173 0.35 -5.76 -4.18
CA MET A 173 -0.36 -7.01 -3.88
C MET A 173 -1.36 -7.31 -4.99
N ILE A 174 -1.44 -8.55 -5.43
CA ILE A 174 -2.38 -9.01 -6.46
C ILE A 174 -3.34 -9.99 -5.81
N GLU A 175 -4.64 -9.70 -5.87
CA GLU A 175 -5.67 -10.61 -5.37
C GLU A 175 -5.79 -11.83 -6.29
N ASN A 176 -5.63 -13.03 -5.73
CA ASN A 176 -5.52 -14.28 -6.50
C ASN A 176 -6.79 -14.64 -7.26
N GLY A 177 -7.96 -14.28 -6.71
CA GLY A 177 -9.27 -14.62 -7.29
C GLY A 177 -9.67 -13.72 -8.45
N SER A 178 -9.47 -12.41 -8.29
CA SER A 178 -9.92 -11.39 -9.26
C SER A 178 -8.81 -10.88 -10.18
N GLY A 179 -7.54 -11.03 -9.79
CA GLY A 179 -6.40 -10.38 -10.43
C GLY A 179 -6.28 -8.88 -10.13
N GLN A 180 -7.15 -8.32 -9.28
CA GLN A 180 -7.09 -6.91 -8.89
C GLN A 180 -5.76 -6.61 -8.22
N LYS A 181 -5.12 -5.52 -8.65
CA LYS A 181 -3.85 -5.05 -8.10
C LYS A 181 -4.09 -3.95 -7.07
N PHE A 182 -3.33 -4.01 -6.00
CA PHE A 182 -3.34 -3.02 -4.94
C PHE A 182 -1.93 -2.46 -4.76
N ALA A 183 -1.80 -1.13 -4.83
CA ALA A 183 -0.58 -0.43 -4.48
C ALA A 183 -0.41 -0.45 -2.96
N VAL A 184 0.81 -0.74 -2.50
CA VAL A 184 1.22 -0.72 -1.09
C VAL A 184 2.25 0.39 -0.93
N ASP A 185 1.84 1.47 -0.29
CA ASP A 185 2.65 2.69 -0.20
C ASP A 185 2.62 3.28 1.21
N GLY A 186 3.79 3.71 1.70
CA GLY A 186 3.95 4.36 2.99
C GLY A 186 4.74 5.66 2.92
N TRP A 187 5.06 6.17 1.73
CA TRP A 187 6.02 7.26 1.55
C TRP A 187 5.59 8.58 2.20
N LEU A 188 4.30 8.91 2.14
CA LEU A 188 3.74 10.08 2.81
C LEU A 188 3.45 9.88 4.31
N LEU A 189 3.89 8.75 4.89
CA LEU A 189 3.66 8.42 6.29
C LEU A 189 4.98 8.38 7.06
N ALA A 190 4.93 8.68 8.35
CA ALA A 190 6.09 8.49 9.22
C ALA A 190 6.49 7.01 9.28
N SER A 191 7.76 6.72 9.54
CA SER A 191 8.29 5.37 9.74
C SER A 191 7.41 4.54 10.70
N GLY A 192 7.22 3.27 10.35
CA GLY A 192 6.43 2.32 11.14
C GLY A 192 4.93 2.55 11.17
N LYS A 193 4.39 3.52 10.41
CA LYS A 193 2.93 3.69 10.25
C LYS A 193 2.38 2.67 9.24
N PRO A 194 1.11 2.23 9.40
CA PRO A 194 0.51 1.30 8.46
C PRO A 194 0.44 1.87 7.04
N PRO A 195 1.12 1.26 6.05
CA PRO A 195 1.08 1.74 4.67
C PRO A 195 -0.35 1.69 4.16
N GLU A 196 -0.64 2.56 3.21
CA GLU A 196 -1.84 2.50 2.40
C GLU A 196 -1.85 1.26 1.50
N ILE A 197 -3.02 0.63 1.39
CA ILE A 197 -3.25 -0.47 0.44
C ILE A 197 -4.54 -0.16 -0.31
N VAL A 198 -4.42 0.27 -1.56
CA VAL A 198 -5.55 0.71 -2.40
C VAL A 198 -5.42 0.20 -3.82
N GLU A 199 -6.54 0.11 -4.52
CA GLU A 199 -6.57 -0.29 -5.93
C GLU A 199 -5.65 0.61 -6.75
N VAL A 200 -4.81 0.02 -7.61
CA VAL A 200 -3.81 0.78 -8.38
C VAL A 200 -4.44 1.84 -9.29
N GLU A 201 -5.69 1.62 -9.75
CA GLU A 201 -6.47 2.56 -10.54
C GLU A 201 -6.89 3.81 -9.74
N ARG A 202 -6.94 3.69 -8.41
CA ARG A 202 -7.37 4.72 -7.46
C ARG A 202 -6.22 5.30 -6.64
N TRP A 203 -5.02 4.78 -6.81
CA TRP A 203 -3.85 5.25 -6.09
C TRP A 203 -3.36 6.57 -6.70
N TYR A 204 -3.54 7.67 -6.00
CA TYR A 204 -3.06 9.01 -6.37
C TYR A 204 -2.14 9.54 -5.29
N ILE A 205 -1.16 10.34 -5.73
CA ILE A 205 -0.24 11.04 -4.84
C ILE A 205 -0.46 12.50 -5.14
N ASP A 206 -1.41 13.07 -4.43
CA ASP A 206 -1.43 14.51 -4.23
C ASP A 206 -0.95 14.77 -2.81
N ASN A 207 -0.29 15.89 -2.60
CA ASN A 207 0.15 16.29 -1.25
C ASN A 207 -1.05 16.46 -0.29
N ASP A 208 -2.27 16.57 -0.85
CA ASP A 208 -3.54 16.69 -0.15
C ASP A 208 -4.40 15.39 -0.15
N ASP A 209 -4.00 14.33 -0.87
CA ASP A 209 -4.81 13.13 -1.11
C ASP A 209 -4.26 11.87 -0.44
N LEU A 210 -3.82 12.02 0.82
CA LEU A 210 -3.78 10.88 1.71
C LEU A 210 -5.22 10.45 1.98
N LEU A 211 -5.63 9.28 1.51
CA LEU A 211 -6.93 8.69 1.88
C LEU A 211 -7.08 8.48 3.41
N PHE A 212 -6.02 8.72 4.20
CA PHE A 212 -6.01 8.73 5.66
C PHE A 212 -5.47 10.03 6.31
N GLY A 213 -5.40 11.14 5.58
CA GLY A 213 -4.91 12.43 6.09
C GLY A 213 -5.82 13.60 5.71
N ALA A 214 -6.84 13.86 6.56
CA ALA A 214 -7.82 14.95 6.48
C ALA A 214 -8.96 14.80 5.43
N LYS A 215 -10.06 14.15 5.87
CA LYS A 215 -11.42 14.09 5.27
C LYS A 215 -11.71 13.01 4.21
N ALA A 216 -11.54 11.73 4.54
CA ALA A 216 -12.32 10.68 3.90
C ALA A 216 -13.59 10.40 4.74
N THR A 217 -14.76 10.87 4.29
CA THR A 217 -16.05 10.40 4.81
C THR A 217 -16.37 9.04 4.20
N THR A 218 -16.79 8.10 5.04
CA THR A 218 -17.03 6.68 4.76
C THR A 218 -18.25 6.41 3.85
N SER A 219 -18.31 7.01 2.66
CA SER A 219 -19.46 6.86 1.75
C SER A 219 -19.16 6.26 0.36
N SER A 220 -17.90 6.08 -0.01
CA SER A 220 -17.56 5.73 -1.41
C SER A 220 -16.90 4.37 -1.62
N LEU A 221 -17.30 3.38 -0.81
CA LEU A 221 -17.05 1.96 -1.12
C LEU A 221 -18.37 1.29 -1.50
N LYS A 222 -18.77 1.48 -2.76
CA LYS A 222 -19.68 0.57 -3.44
C LYS A 222 -19.00 0.08 -4.72
N PRO A 223 -18.79 -1.24 -4.90
CA PRO A 223 -18.25 -1.76 -6.15
C PRO A 223 -19.19 -1.41 -7.30
N GLN A 224 -18.68 -0.76 -8.35
CA GLN A 224 -19.41 -0.71 -9.63
C GLN A 224 -19.12 -1.99 -10.41
N PRO A 225 -20.14 -2.66 -10.96
CA PRO A 225 -19.94 -3.75 -11.90
C PRO A 225 -19.38 -3.20 -13.23
N ALA A 226 -18.62 -4.03 -13.93
CA ALA A 226 -18.00 -3.69 -15.20
C ALA A 226 -19.08 -3.41 -16.27
N ASP A 227 -19.18 -2.14 -16.70
CA ASP A 227 -20.06 -1.74 -17.80
C ASP A 227 -19.45 -2.14 -19.14
N SER A 228 -19.90 -3.30 -19.65
CA SER A 228 -19.88 -3.57 -21.08
C SER A 228 -20.94 -2.72 -21.77
N ASN A 229 -20.56 -2.06 -22.86
CA ASN A 229 -21.42 -1.59 -23.95
C ASN A 229 -21.98 -0.15 -23.81
N LYS A 230 -21.38 0.80 -24.56
CA LYS A 230 -22.05 2.04 -24.99
C LYS A 230 -21.98 2.16 -26.51
N GLN A 231 -23.10 1.89 -27.16
CA GLN A 231 -23.38 2.29 -28.53
C GLN A 231 -24.82 2.84 -28.57
N GLY A 232 -24.99 4.09 -29.00
CA GLY A 232 -26.25 4.61 -29.57
C GLY A 232 -27.19 5.40 -28.64
N ASP A 233 -27.23 6.71 -28.84
CA ASP A 233 -28.32 7.66 -28.50
C ASP A 233 -29.56 7.44 -29.42
N PRO A 234 -30.70 8.17 -29.32
CA PRO A 234 -31.36 8.89 -28.20
C PRO A 234 -32.92 8.68 -28.13
N ILE A 235 -33.57 9.51 -27.30
CA ILE A 235 -34.96 10.06 -27.35
C ILE A 235 -36.06 9.32 -26.55
N VAL A 236 -36.67 10.02 -25.58
CA VAL A 236 -38.11 10.43 -25.54
C VAL A 236 -38.59 10.75 -24.11
N THR A 237 -38.94 12.03 -23.96
CA THR A 237 -39.91 12.73 -23.10
C THR A 237 -40.72 11.99 -22.03
N GLY A 238 -40.95 12.66 -20.89
CA GLY A 238 -42.09 12.38 -20.01
C GLY A 238 -42.06 13.11 -18.67
N SER A 239 -42.70 14.28 -18.62
CA SER A 239 -42.95 15.11 -17.42
C SER A 239 -44.34 14.79 -16.85
N ILE A 240 -44.49 14.48 -15.55
CA ILE A 240 -45.66 14.89 -14.73
C ILE A 240 -45.46 14.69 -13.21
N ASP A 241 -45.27 15.80 -12.50
CA ASP A 241 -46.07 16.35 -11.39
C ASP A 241 -46.63 15.50 -10.20
N LYS A 242 -46.30 16.02 -9.00
CA LYS A 242 -47.19 16.51 -7.90
C LYS A 242 -47.45 15.70 -6.60
N LYS A 243 -47.20 16.45 -5.50
CA LYS A 243 -47.89 16.60 -4.18
C LYS A 243 -47.69 15.50 -3.11
N ALA A 244 -47.07 15.83 -1.95
CA ALA A 244 -47.60 16.50 -0.73
C ALA A 244 -48.56 15.58 0.06
N THR A 245 -48.38 15.23 1.35
CA THR A 245 -48.56 16.00 2.62
C THR A 245 -48.23 15.03 3.80
N LYS A 246 -47.42 15.37 4.82
CA LYS A 246 -47.64 16.06 6.13
C LYS A 246 -48.35 15.25 7.27
N ALA A 247 -47.66 15.22 8.43
CA ALA A 247 -48.10 15.06 9.84
C ALA A 247 -48.59 13.66 10.29
N LYS A 248 -48.34 13.17 11.52
CA LYS A 248 -48.55 13.83 12.83
C LYS A 248 -47.90 13.04 13.99
N GLU A 249 -47.59 13.77 15.07
CA GLU A 249 -47.07 13.37 16.39
C GLU A 249 -48.02 12.53 17.28
N ALA A 250 -47.44 11.86 18.29
CA ALA A 250 -47.76 11.89 19.75
C ALA A 250 -47.23 10.58 20.39
N GLY A 251 -46.68 10.49 21.61
CA GLY A 251 -46.42 11.39 22.74
C GLY A 251 -45.61 10.58 23.80
N SER A 252 -44.84 11.26 24.67
CA SER A 252 -45.12 11.42 26.13
C SER A 252 -44.79 10.18 26.99
N LYS A 253 -44.10 10.19 28.14
CA LYS A 253 -43.54 11.22 29.07
C LYS A 253 -42.78 10.49 30.21
N THR A 254 -41.81 11.20 30.84
CA THR A 254 -41.41 11.26 32.29
C THR A 254 -40.99 9.98 33.04
N ALA A 255 -40.06 9.95 34.00
CA ALA A 255 -39.68 10.91 35.07
C ALA A 255 -38.21 10.64 35.53
N GLU A 256 -37.37 11.65 35.79
CA GLU A 256 -37.08 12.31 37.10
C GLU A 256 -36.05 11.52 37.95
N ALA A 257 -34.78 11.90 37.95
CA ALA A 257 -34.08 12.89 38.80
C ALA A 257 -33.67 12.38 40.20
N GLY A 258 -32.36 12.45 40.47
CA GLY A 258 -31.73 12.14 41.76
C GLY A 258 -30.31 12.73 41.80
N ASN A 259 -30.24 13.96 42.30
CA ASN A 259 -29.07 14.81 42.52
C ASN A 259 -28.24 14.33 43.73
N ALA A 260 -26.91 14.49 43.71
CA ALA A 260 -26.12 15.24 44.70
C ALA A 260 -24.63 14.81 44.82
N LYS A 261 -23.77 15.71 44.35
CA LYS A 261 -22.70 16.42 45.09
C LYS A 261 -21.52 15.67 45.76
N THR A 262 -20.34 16.01 45.20
CA THR A 262 -19.08 16.48 45.84
C THR A 262 -18.33 15.60 46.86
N LYS A 263 -17.04 15.37 46.59
CA LYS A 263 -15.93 16.00 47.33
C LYS A 263 -14.56 15.79 46.66
N THR A 264 -13.74 16.82 46.82
CA THR A 264 -12.34 17.07 46.47
C THR A 264 -11.33 16.27 47.30
N ASN A 265 -10.12 16.06 46.76
CA ASN A 265 -8.78 16.26 47.39
C ASN A 265 -7.69 15.80 46.38
N ALA A 266 -6.81 16.68 45.88
CA ALA A 266 -5.51 17.09 46.45
C ALA A 266 -4.54 15.89 46.62
N SER A 267 -3.59 15.69 45.69
CA SER A 267 -2.18 16.14 45.74
C SER A 267 -1.35 15.50 46.86
N THR A 268 -0.34 14.71 46.49
CA THR A 268 0.99 14.72 47.16
C THR A 268 2.04 13.95 46.36
N THR A 269 2.99 14.70 45.82
CA THR A 269 4.37 14.29 45.51
C THR A 269 5.18 14.26 46.82
N PRO A 270 6.28 13.50 46.89
CA PRO A 270 7.42 13.90 47.72
C PRO A 270 8.68 14.13 46.87
N THR A 271 9.38 15.23 47.18
CA THR A 271 10.71 15.61 46.68
C THR A 271 11.71 15.61 47.84
N ALA A 272 12.98 15.35 47.50
CA ALA A 272 14.24 15.71 48.21
C ALA A 272 14.76 14.66 49.24
N ALA A 273 16.06 14.44 49.47
CA ALA A 273 17.30 15.11 49.02
C ALA A 273 18.54 14.21 49.25
N ALA A 274 19.57 14.44 48.41
CA ALA A 274 21.03 14.47 48.62
C ALA A 274 21.75 13.58 49.67
N LYS A 275 22.84 12.94 49.21
CA LYS A 275 24.17 13.14 49.83
C LYS A 275 25.32 12.92 48.84
N ALA A 276 26.19 13.93 48.75
CA ALA A 276 27.47 13.90 48.07
C ALA A 276 28.55 13.29 48.99
N ALA A 277 29.57 12.67 48.39
CA ALA A 277 30.91 12.57 48.97
C ALA A 277 31.94 12.42 47.84
N ALA A 278 32.85 13.39 47.76
CA ALA A 278 34.11 13.34 47.03
C ALA A 278 35.24 13.07 48.05
N ALA A 279 36.24 12.26 47.67
CA ALA A 279 37.61 12.21 48.20
C ALA A 279 38.40 11.12 47.43
N THR A 280 39.26 11.48 46.47
CA THR A 280 40.73 11.62 46.54
C THR A 280 41.56 10.32 46.62
N SER A 281 42.57 10.25 45.73
CA SER A 281 43.94 9.74 45.92
C SER A 281 44.40 8.59 45.00
N SER A 282 45.21 8.96 44.01
CA SER A 282 46.56 8.43 43.72
C SER A 282 46.74 6.94 43.43
N GLN A 283 46.98 6.61 42.15
CA GLN A 283 48.24 6.03 41.62
C GLN A 283 48.22 6.06 40.09
#